data_AF-A0A7H0LLN6-F1
#
_entry.id   AF-A0A7H0LLN6-F1
#
_cell.length_a   1.000
_cell.length_b   1.000
_cell.length_c   1.000
_cell.angle_alpha   90.00
_cell.angle_beta   90.00
_cell.angle_gamma   90.00
#
_symmetry.space_group_name_H-M   'P 1'
#
loop_
_entity.id
_entity.type
_entity.pdbx_description
1 polymer ?
#
loop_
_entity_poly.entity_id
_entity_poly.type
_entity_poly.pdbx_seq_one_letter_code
_entity_poly.pdbx_strand_id
1 'polypeptide(L)'
;MAYKEPSFQDRAALSAQAKQKALEKLKAQPPIDPAVAEARAAARAAKEVADAKRRADKLAAAEQAKLDKIARAEAALAEAAAAVERAQLTEAEKKAARDARYAARKKGKR
;
A
#
# COMPACT_ATOMS: atom_id res chain seq x y z
N MET A 1 -11.84 -35.41 39.53
CA MET A 1 -12.97 -35.01 38.66
C MET A 1 -12.38 -34.61 37.32
N ALA A 2 -12.63 -35.40 36.26
CA ALA A 2 -12.11 -35.11 34.93
C ALA A 2 -12.94 -34.00 34.26
N TYR A 3 -12.27 -32.98 33.72
CA TYR A 3 -12.92 -31.91 32.94
C TYR A 3 -13.51 -32.49 31.66
N LYS A 4 -14.80 -32.22 31.41
CA LYS A 4 -15.49 -32.61 30.17
C LYS A 4 -15.52 -31.42 29.23
N GLU A 5 -14.91 -31.55 28.06
CA GLU A 5 -14.95 -30.51 27.05
C GLU A 5 -16.38 -30.39 26.49
N PRO A 6 -16.95 -29.17 26.42
CA PRO A 6 -18.31 -28.98 25.92
C PRO A 6 -18.38 -29.30 24.43
N SER A 7 -19.41 -30.05 24.06
CA SER A 7 -19.69 -30.39 22.66
C SER A 7 -20.06 -29.15 21.85
N PHE A 8 -20.08 -29.28 20.52
CA PHE A 8 -20.54 -28.19 19.65
C PHE A 8 -21.96 -27.73 20.01
N GLN A 9 -22.86 -28.65 20.34
CA GLN A 9 -24.23 -28.33 20.71
C GLN A 9 -24.29 -27.55 22.03
N ASP A 10 -23.45 -27.92 23.01
CA ASP A 10 -23.35 -27.18 24.27
C ASP A 10 -22.84 -25.75 24.04
N ARG A 11 -21.83 -25.58 23.19
CA ARG A 11 -21.31 -24.24 22.83
C ARG A 11 -22.34 -23.40 22.06
N ALA A 12 -23.11 -24.01 21.16
CA ALA A 12 -24.17 -23.34 20.42
C ALA A 12 -25.29 -22.88 21.37
N ALA A 13 -25.73 -23.75 22.28
CA ALA A 13 -26.72 -23.42 23.30
C ALA A 13 -26.26 -22.28 24.22
N LEU A 14 -25.00 -22.32 24.69
CA LEU A 14 -24.42 -21.25 25.50
C LEU A 14 -24.36 -19.92 24.74
N SER A 15 -24.02 -19.94 23.45
CA SER A 15 -23.98 -18.74 22.60
C SER A 15 -25.37 -18.14 22.40
N ALA A 16 -26.39 -18.98 22.19
CA ALA A 16 -27.78 -18.55 22.08
C ALA A 16 -28.28 -17.92 23.40
N GLN A 17 -27.99 -18.55 24.53
CA GLN A 17 -28.32 -18.02 25.86
C GLN A 17 -27.60 -16.70 26.14
N ALA A 18 -26.31 -16.58 25.79
CA ALA A 18 -25.55 -15.35 25.95
C ALA A 18 -26.14 -14.21 25.11
N LYS A 19 -26.55 -14.49 23.87
CA LYS A 19 -27.23 -13.53 23.00
C LYS A 19 -28.56 -13.09 23.59
N GLN A 20 -29.38 -14.02 24.07
CA GLN A 20 -30.66 -13.70 24.72
C GLN A 20 -30.45 -12.81 25.94
N LYS A 21 -29.54 -13.17 26.84
CA LYS A 21 -29.18 -12.36 28.02
C LYS A 21 -28.68 -10.97 27.64
N ALA A 22 -27.87 -10.85 26.59
CA ALA A 22 -27.40 -9.56 26.10
C ALA A 22 -28.54 -8.69 25.57
N LEU A 23 -29.48 -9.27 24.82
CA LEU A 23 -30.66 -8.58 24.32
C LEU A 23 -31.61 -8.16 25.45
N GLU A 24 -31.81 -9.02 26.45
CA GLU A 24 -32.61 -8.69 27.64
C GLU A 24 -31.99 -7.52 28.40
N LYS A 25 -30.67 -7.54 28.63
CA LYS A 25 -29.95 -6.42 29.25
C LYS A 25 -30.07 -5.13 28.46
N LEU A 26 -30.00 -5.20 27.13
CA LEU A 26 -30.16 -4.02 26.27
C LEU A 26 -31.58 -3.46 26.34
N LYS A 27 -32.60 -4.32 26.32
CA LYS A 27 -34.01 -3.91 26.46
C LYS A 27 -34.31 -3.32 27.84
N ALA A 28 -33.68 -3.85 28.89
CA ALA A 28 -33.83 -3.35 30.26
C ALA A 28 -33.00 -2.08 30.54
N GLN A 29 -32.15 -1.66 29.60
CA GLN A 29 -31.33 -0.47 29.78
C GLN A 29 -32.22 0.78 29.75
N PRO A 30 -32.12 1.69 30.74
CA PRO A 30 -32.91 2.90 30.73
C PRO A 30 -32.53 3.80 29.54
N PRO A 31 -33.46 4.64 29.07
CA PRO A 31 -33.16 5.61 28.03
C PRO A 31 -31.99 6.50 28.47
N ILE A 32 -31.08 6.75 27.54
CA ILE A 32 -29.93 7.64 27.78
C ILE A 32 -30.46 9.06 27.97
N ASP A 33 -29.91 9.76 28.97
CA ASP A 33 -30.18 11.18 29.19
C ASP A 33 -29.96 11.98 27.89
N PRO A 34 -30.93 12.80 27.45
CA PRO A 34 -30.82 13.60 26.23
C PRO A 34 -29.52 14.43 26.17
N ALA A 35 -29.07 15.01 27.28
CA ALA A 35 -27.84 15.79 27.32
C ALA A 35 -26.59 14.93 27.00
N VAL A 36 -26.58 13.69 27.49
CA VAL A 36 -25.50 12.72 27.21
C VAL A 36 -25.57 12.22 25.77
N ALA A 37 -26.77 12.03 25.23
CA ALA A 37 -26.97 11.62 23.84
C ALA A 37 -26.46 12.70 22.86
N GLU A 38 -26.79 13.97 23.12
CA GLU A 38 -26.30 15.11 22.34
C GLU A 38 -24.78 15.26 22.43
N ALA A 39 -24.20 15.16 23.63
CA ALA A 39 -22.75 15.21 23.80
C ALA A 39 -22.03 14.09 23.01
N ARG A 40 -22.60 12.88 23.00
CA ARG A 40 -22.07 11.78 22.19
C ARG A 40 -22.22 12.02 20.69
N ALA A 41 -23.33 12.60 20.25
CA ALA A 41 -23.55 12.94 18.84
C ALA A 41 -22.56 14.01 18.38
N ALA A 42 -22.37 15.08 19.17
CA ALA A 42 -21.38 16.12 18.89
C ALA A 42 -19.95 15.56 18.84
N ALA A 43 -19.57 14.69 19.79
CA ALA A 43 -18.27 14.05 19.79
C ALA A 43 -18.04 13.14 18.57
N ARG A 44 -19.08 12.43 18.09
CA ARG A 44 -19.00 11.65 16.84
C ARG A 44 -18.84 12.55 15.64
N ALA A 45 -19.63 13.63 15.54
CA ALA A 45 -19.51 14.59 14.43
C ALA A 45 -18.11 15.20 14.35
N ALA A 46 -17.53 15.59 15.49
CA ALA A 46 -16.16 16.11 15.54
C ALA A 46 -15.12 15.08 15.07
N LYS A 47 -15.27 13.80 15.46
CA LYS A 47 -14.41 12.72 15.00
C LYS A 47 -14.55 12.46 13.50
N GLU A 48 -15.77 12.43 12.97
CA GLU A 48 -16.01 12.23 11.54
C GLU A 48 -15.36 13.34 10.70
N VAL A 49 -15.45 14.60 11.12
CA VAL A 49 -14.76 15.72 10.45
C VAL A 49 -13.24 15.53 10.49
N ALA A 50 -12.68 15.16 11.65
CA ALA A 50 -11.25 14.93 11.79
C ALA A 50 -10.77 13.74 10.93
N ASP A 51 -11.53 12.65 10.88
CA ASP A 51 -11.20 11.47 10.11
C ASP A 51 -11.40 11.69 8.61
N ALA A 52 -12.39 12.48 8.19
CA ALA A 52 -12.55 12.92 6.81
C ALA A 52 -11.34 13.72 6.33
N LYS A 53 -10.85 14.68 7.14
CA LYS A 53 -9.63 15.42 6.83
C LYS A 53 -8.41 14.50 6.71
N ARG A 54 -8.20 13.61 7.69
CA ARG A 54 -7.10 12.63 7.66
C ARG A 54 -7.17 11.71 6.44
N ARG A 55 -8.37 11.30 6.01
CA ARG A 55 -8.55 10.49 4.81
C ARG A 55 -8.18 11.28 3.55
N ALA A 56 -8.61 12.54 3.44
CA ALA A 56 -8.23 13.40 2.33
C ALA A 56 -6.72 13.59 2.23
N ASP A 57 -6.05 13.91 3.35
CA ASP A 57 -4.60 14.08 3.41
C ASP A 57 -3.84 12.80 3.00
N LYS A 58 -4.31 11.64 3.46
CA LYS A 58 -3.73 10.33 3.09
C LYS A 58 -3.91 10.01 1.61
N LEU A 59 -5.06 10.34 1.02
CA LEU A 59 -5.30 10.13 -0.39
C LEU A 59 -4.39 11.01 -1.24
N ALA A 60 -4.26 12.30 -0.90
CA ALA A 60 -3.35 13.21 -1.58
C ALA A 60 -1.89 12.76 -1.49
N ALA A 61 -1.44 12.33 -0.31
CA ALA A 61 -0.07 11.81 -0.13
C ALA A 61 0.16 10.52 -0.93
N ALA A 62 -0.83 9.62 -0.97
CA ALA A 62 -0.73 8.37 -1.72
C ALA A 62 -0.71 8.61 -3.24
N GLU A 63 -1.46 9.60 -3.73
CA GLU A 63 -1.44 10.02 -5.13
C GLU A 63 -0.08 10.61 -5.50
N GLN A 64 0.45 11.53 -4.70
CA GLN A 64 1.77 12.10 -4.93
C GLN A 64 2.86 11.01 -4.94
N ALA A 65 2.82 10.09 -3.98
CA ALA A 65 3.79 9.00 -3.93
C ALA A 65 3.71 8.07 -5.16
N LYS A 66 2.52 7.88 -5.74
CA LYS A 66 2.36 7.12 -7.00
C LYS A 66 2.97 7.88 -8.17
N LEU A 67 2.69 9.19 -8.29
CA LEU A 67 3.25 10.03 -9.35
C LEU A 67 4.78 10.07 -9.26
N ASP A 68 5.34 10.26 -8.06
CA ASP A 68 6.79 10.27 -7.84
C ASP A 68 7.41 8.91 -8.21
N LYS A 69 6.73 7.79 -7.90
CA LYS A 69 7.21 6.46 -8.26
C LYS A 69 7.21 6.25 -9.77
N ILE A 70 6.17 6.71 -10.47
CA ILE A 70 6.08 6.64 -11.94
C ILE A 70 7.21 7.48 -12.55
N ALA A 71 7.35 8.73 -12.12
CA ALA A 71 8.40 9.63 -12.62
C ALA A 71 9.82 9.06 -12.40
N ARG A 72 10.08 8.44 -11.24
CA ARG A 72 11.36 7.77 -10.96
C ARG A 72 11.58 6.56 -11.86
N ALA A 73 10.54 5.76 -12.12
CA ALA A 73 10.64 4.61 -13.00
C ALA A 73 10.91 5.03 -14.45
N GLU A 74 10.24 6.06 -14.93
CA GLU A 74 10.46 6.63 -16.27
C GLU A 74 11.87 7.21 -16.41
N ALA A 75 12.33 7.96 -15.42
CA ALA A 75 13.69 8.49 -15.40
C ALA A 75 14.74 7.37 -15.42
N ALA A 76 14.54 6.30 -14.64
CA ALA A 76 15.45 5.16 -14.62
C ALA A 76 15.48 4.41 -15.97
N LEU A 77 14.32 4.27 -16.63
CA LEU A 77 14.25 3.67 -17.97
C LEU A 77 14.97 4.53 -19.02
N ALA A 78 14.77 5.85 -18.98
CA ALA A 78 15.45 6.78 -19.88
C ALA A 78 16.97 6.76 -19.67
N GLU A 79 17.44 6.73 -18.42
CA GLU A 79 18.86 6.64 -18.10
C GLU A 79 19.47 5.30 -18.56
N ALA A 80 18.75 4.19 -18.37
CA ALA A 80 19.17 2.88 -18.84
C ALA A 80 19.29 2.85 -20.38
N ALA A 81 18.32 3.41 -21.10
CA ALA A 81 18.38 3.53 -22.55
C ALA A 81 19.57 4.39 -23.00
N ALA A 82 19.79 5.55 -22.37
CA ALA A 82 20.94 6.40 -22.67
C ALA A 82 22.28 5.71 -22.36
N ALA A 83 22.35 4.88 -21.31
CA ALA A 83 23.54 4.09 -21.00
C ALA A 83 23.83 3.02 -22.07
N VAL A 84 22.80 2.35 -22.59
CA VAL A 84 22.94 1.39 -23.70
C VAL A 84 23.44 2.09 -24.96
N GLU A 85 22.85 3.23 -25.34
CA GLU A 85 23.28 4.01 -26.52
C GLU A 85 24.74 4.46 -26.39
N ARG A 86 25.12 5.00 -25.23
CA ARG A 86 26.53 5.37 -24.96
C ARG A 86 27.46 4.17 -25.11
N ALA A 87 27.10 3.01 -24.56
CA ALA A 87 27.91 1.80 -24.67
C ALA A 87 28.07 1.36 -26.14
N GLN A 88 27.01 1.39 -26.94
CA GLN A 88 27.06 1.05 -28.37
C GLN A 88 27.98 2.00 -29.16
N LEU A 89 27.90 3.31 -28.90
CA LEU A 89 28.81 4.29 -29.50
C LEU A 89 30.27 3.98 -29.17
N THR A 90 30.57 3.66 -27.91
CA THR A 90 31.96 3.31 -27.53
C THR A 90 32.48 2.03 -28.22
N GLU A 91 31.62 1.03 -28.45
CA GLU A 91 32.01 -0.18 -29.18
C GLU A 91 32.21 0.10 -30.68
N ALA A 92 31.40 0.97 -31.28
CA ALA A 92 31.58 1.42 -32.65
C ALA A 92 32.92 2.16 -32.84
N GLU A 93 33.29 3.02 -31.88
CA GLU A 93 34.59 3.71 -31.87
C GLU A 93 35.77 2.73 -31.77
N LYS A 94 35.69 1.76 -30.85
CA LYS A 94 36.72 0.71 -30.72
C LYS A 94 36.85 -0.12 -32.01
N LYS A 95 35.74 -0.40 -32.69
CA LYS A 95 35.76 -1.10 -33.99
C LYS A 95 36.44 -0.25 -35.07
N ALA A 96 36.08 1.02 -35.20
CA ALA A 96 36.70 1.93 -36.15
C ALA A 96 38.23 2.02 -35.94
N ALA A 97 38.68 2.11 -34.68
CA ALA A 97 40.11 2.10 -34.35
C ALA A 97 40.80 0.78 -34.74
N ARG A 98 40.15 -0.37 -34.53
CA ARG A 98 40.68 -1.67 -34.97
C ARG A 98 40.78 -1.78 -36.49
N ASP A 99 39.75 -1.34 -37.20
CA ASP A 99 39.70 -1.40 -38.67
C ASP A 99 40.78 -0.49 -39.29
N ALA A 100 41.01 0.70 -38.73
CA ALA A 100 42.10 1.59 -39.12
C ALA A 100 43.48 0.92 -38.94
N ARG A 101 43.70 0.27 -37.79
CA ARG A 101 44.95 -0.49 -37.53
C ARG A 101 45.12 -1.66 -38.50
N TYR A 102 44.05 -2.39 -38.79
CA TYR A 102 44.08 -3.51 -39.71
C TYR A 102 44.38 -3.04 -41.14
N ALA A 103 43.78 -1.94 -41.58
CA ALA A 103 44.05 -1.32 -42.87
C ALA A 103 45.51 -0.85 -43.00
N ALA A 104 46.06 -0.20 -41.96
CA ALA A 104 47.47 0.21 -41.92
C ALA A 104 48.41 -1.00 -42.01
N ARG A 105 48.14 -2.06 -41.24
CA ARG A 105 48.92 -3.31 -41.29
C ARG A 105 48.86 -3.98 -42.66
N LYS A 106 47.67 -4.03 -43.28
CA LYS A 106 47.48 -4.64 -44.60
C LYS A 106 48.20 -3.87 -45.70
N LYS A 107 48.22 -2.52 -45.63
CA LYS A 107 48.98 -1.67 -46.55
C LYS A 107 50.50 -1.87 -46.42
N GLY A 108 51.02 -2.15 -45.22
CA GLY A 108 52.44 -2.44 -45.00
C GLY A 108 52.87 -3.90 -45.23
N LYS A 109 51.96 -4.78 -45.63
CA LYS A 109 52.23 -6.20 -45.94
C LYS A 109 52.17 -6.52 -47.45
N ARG A 110 52.01 -5.51 -48.30
CA ARG A 110 52.14 -5.61 -49.75
C ARG A 110 53.50 -5.14 -50.19
#